data_AF-A0A165YYG3-F1
#
_entry.id   AF-A0A165YYG3-F1
#
_cell.length_a   1.000
_cell.length_b   1.000
_cell.length_c   1.000
_cell.angle_alpha   90.00
_cell.angle_beta   90.00
_cell.angle_gamma   90.00
#
_symmetry.space_group_name_H-M   'P 1'
#
loop_
_entity.id
_entity.type
_entity.pdbx_description
1 polymer ?
#
loop_
_entity_poly.entity_id
_entity_poly.type
_entity_poly.pdbx_seq_one_letter_code
_entity_poly.pdbx_strand_id
1 'polypeptide(L)'
;MGLLDSWDDIFEDYDEKLTEFSDVVGFNELADILRNLRYDHKVLIDLSVICAVDTKEGAYNVDIGDDNMSFILNAKDAFGSPPFMHFPPFTKLLSIHSFKNLYGLVEEVYVLNSGHRLTDTEYASIYLSDIGEQLSFNVENFDKNLPISVVDEISFFKKLKNISFRDKRAKKVAKLIYSYFCVVDGEDDIGISRDFSRLVYFVSSYLSGCSALRNRRDNISCEDVVTGYLTVFKLINCDVRSLIPLMDDWKK
;
A
#
# COMPACT_ATOMS: atom_id res chain seq x y z
N MET A 1 13.24 20.59 13.59
CA MET A 1 13.05 20.06 14.95
C MET A 1 14.08 20.73 15.82
N GLY A 2 13.62 21.71 16.59
CA GLY A 2 14.33 22.17 17.76
C GLY A 2 14.36 21.06 18.79
N LEU A 3 15.35 21.08 19.67
CA LEU A 3 15.50 20.11 20.77
C LEU A 3 14.41 20.21 21.84
N LEU A 4 13.41 21.09 21.65
CA LEU A 4 12.41 21.50 22.66
C LEU A 4 10.98 21.58 22.11
N ASP A 5 10.73 21.20 20.85
CA ASP A 5 9.38 21.26 20.28
C ASP A 5 8.50 20.18 20.94
N SER A 6 7.30 20.53 21.42
CA SER A 6 6.34 19.54 21.92
C SER A 6 5.70 18.77 20.77
N TRP A 7 5.09 17.61 21.03
CA TRP A 7 4.34 16.89 20.00
C TRP A 7 3.23 17.75 19.39
N ASP A 8 2.52 18.54 20.21
CA ASP A 8 1.50 19.46 19.73
C ASP A 8 2.05 20.48 18.73
N ASP A 9 3.20 21.10 19.03
CA ASP A 9 3.85 22.05 18.12
C ASP A 9 4.25 21.38 16.79
N ILE A 10 4.72 20.13 16.85
CA ILE A 10 5.09 19.36 15.65
C ILE A 10 3.83 19.09 14.81
N PHE A 11 2.75 18.61 15.41
CA PHE A 11 1.51 18.32 14.68
C PHE A 11 0.87 19.58 14.10
N GLU A 12 0.91 20.72 14.80
CA GLU A 12 0.42 22.01 14.29
C GLU A 12 1.18 22.44 13.01
N ASP A 13 2.51 22.30 12.97
CA ASP A 13 3.34 22.57 11.78
C ASP A 13 3.01 21.62 10.62
N TYR A 14 2.71 20.35 10.89
CA TYR A 14 2.25 19.43 9.84
C TYR A 14 0.83 19.76 9.36
N ASP A 15 -0.07 20.15 10.25
CA ASP A 15 -1.43 20.53 9.91
C ASP A 15 -1.48 21.78 9.02
N GLU A 16 -0.62 22.77 9.29
CA GLU A 16 -0.43 23.92 8.41
C GLU A 16 0.07 23.47 7.03
N LYS A 17 1.06 22.58 6.97
CA LYS A 17 1.60 22.06 5.69
C LYS A 17 0.58 21.25 4.89
N LEU A 18 -0.36 20.57 5.54
CA LEU A 18 -1.45 19.88 4.84
C LEU A 18 -2.32 20.88 4.07
N THR A 19 -2.47 22.13 4.54
CA THR A 19 -3.29 23.13 3.83
C THR A 19 -2.70 23.55 2.47
N GLU A 20 -1.39 23.38 2.25
CA GLU A 20 -0.69 23.75 1.01
C GLU A 20 -1.19 22.99 -0.24
N PHE A 21 -1.87 21.86 -0.04
CA PHE A 21 -2.36 20.97 -1.11
C PHE A 21 -3.88 20.86 -1.14
N SER A 22 -4.58 21.79 -0.50
CA SER A 22 -6.06 21.85 -0.48
C SER A 22 -6.69 22.03 -1.87
N ASP A 23 -5.91 22.45 -2.88
CA ASP A 23 -6.32 22.52 -4.28
C ASP A 23 -6.27 21.17 -5.01
N VAL A 24 -5.60 20.16 -4.45
CA VAL A 24 -5.50 18.81 -5.03
C VAL A 24 -6.78 18.03 -4.73
N VAL A 25 -7.40 17.47 -5.77
CA VAL A 25 -8.65 16.70 -5.64
C VAL A 25 -8.47 15.53 -4.67
N GLY A 26 -9.39 15.40 -3.71
CA GLY A 26 -9.38 14.37 -2.66
C GLY A 26 -8.40 14.63 -1.51
N PHE A 27 -7.54 15.66 -1.59
CA PHE A 27 -6.51 15.86 -0.57
C PHE A 27 -7.10 16.28 0.78
N ASN A 28 -8.19 17.05 0.81
CA ASN A 28 -8.82 17.42 2.08
C ASN A 28 -9.36 16.20 2.83
N GLU A 29 -9.97 15.24 2.13
CA GLU A 29 -10.40 13.96 2.73
C GLU A 29 -9.19 13.19 3.30
N LEU A 30 -8.11 13.11 2.53
CA LEU A 30 -6.88 12.49 3.01
C LEU A 30 -6.29 13.21 4.22
N ALA A 31 -6.26 14.54 4.22
CA ALA A 31 -5.76 15.35 5.32
C ALA A 31 -6.59 15.14 6.60
N ASP A 32 -7.91 15.02 6.47
CA ASP A 32 -8.78 14.72 7.61
C ASP A 32 -8.52 13.32 8.17
N ILE A 33 -8.29 12.32 7.31
CA ILE A 33 -7.84 10.99 7.76
C ILE A 33 -6.50 11.10 8.50
N LEU A 34 -5.51 11.82 7.94
CA LEU A 34 -4.19 12.00 8.56
C LEU A 34 -4.28 12.66 9.93
N ARG A 35 -5.08 13.73 10.09
CA ARG A 35 -5.33 14.37 11.38
C ARG A 35 -5.92 13.41 12.39
N ASN A 36 -6.89 12.61 11.96
CA ASN A 36 -7.54 11.63 12.82
C ASN A 36 -6.61 10.48 13.21
N LEU A 37 -5.51 10.21 12.48
CA LEU A 37 -4.52 9.20 12.88
C LEU A 37 -3.96 9.45 14.29
N ARG A 38 -3.90 10.71 14.73
CA ARG A 38 -3.40 11.04 16.07
C ARG A 38 -4.40 10.66 17.17
N TYR A 39 -5.71 10.67 16.86
CA TYR A 39 -6.78 10.59 17.86
C TYR A 39 -7.58 9.28 17.80
N ASP A 40 -7.74 8.69 16.61
CA ASP A 40 -8.54 7.49 16.38
C ASP A 40 -7.75 6.50 15.49
N HIS A 41 -6.95 5.67 16.14
CA HIS A 41 -5.93 4.83 15.51
C HIS A 41 -6.05 3.35 15.88
N LYS A 42 -7.15 2.92 16.53
CA LYS A 42 -7.28 1.53 17.01
C LYS A 42 -7.04 0.50 15.90
N VAL A 43 -7.66 0.70 14.74
CA VAL A 43 -7.50 -0.20 13.57
C VAL A 43 -6.03 -0.25 13.09
N LEU A 44 -5.31 0.87 13.18
CA LEU A 44 -3.93 0.98 12.74
C LEU A 44 -2.94 0.45 13.78
N ILE A 45 -3.25 0.57 15.08
CA ILE A 45 -2.53 -0.14 16.14
C ILE A 45 -2.70 -1.64 15.93
N ASP A 46 -3.95 -2.10 15.76
CA ASP A 46 -4.25 -3.52 15.62
C ASP A 46 -3.45 -4.09 14.42
N LEU A 47 -3.44 -3.40 13.26
CA LEU A 47 -2.61 -3.79 12.11
C LEU A 47 -1.10 -3.68 12.36
N SER A 48 -0.66 -2.63 13.04
CA SER A 48 0.75 -2.45 13.40
C SER A 48 1.25 -3.61 14.27
N VAL A 49 0.42 -4.08 15.21
CA VAL A 49 0.72 -5.21 16.08
C VAL A 49 0.76 -6.51 15.27
N ILE A 50 -0.20 -6.75 14.37
CA ILE A 50 -0.19 -7.93 13.49
C ILE A 50 1.11 -7.93 12.67
N CYS A 51 1.46 -6.80 12.04
CA CYS A 51 2.67 -6.67 11.22
C CYS A 51 3.96 -6.95 12.01
N ALA A 52 4.02 -6.52 13.27
CA ALA A 52 5.17 -6.78 14.14
C ALA A 52 5.29 -8.24 14.62
N VAL A 53 4.18 -8.99 14.62
CA VAL A 53 4.11 -10.39 15.07
C VAL A 53 4.26 -11.37 13.90
N ASP A 54 3.59 -11.11 12.77
CA ASP A 54 3.52 -12.03 11.62
C ASP A 54 4.87 -12.10 10.86
N THR A 55 5.64 -11.01 10.88
CA THR A 55 7.02 -10.96 10.34
C THR A 55 8.01 -11.93 11.01
N LYS A 56 7.64 -12.57 12.14
CA LYS A 56 8.54 -13.44 12.91
C LYS A 56 8.24 -14.93 12.80
N GLU A 57 7.05 -15.35 12.37
CA GLU A 57 6.64 -16.76 12.38
C GLU A 57 5.64 -17.12 11.26
N GLY A 58 6.12 -17.47 10.05
CA GLY A 58 5.43 -18.50 9.25
C GLY A 58 4.95 -18.18 7.82
N ALA A 59 5.07 -16.95 7.31
CA ALA A 59 4.40 -16.55 6.07
C ALA A 59 4.95 -17.10 4.73
N TYR A 60 5.81 -18.12 4.69
CA TYR A 60 6.46 -18.59 3.43
C TYR A 60 6.42 -20.10 3.15
N ASN A 61 5.56 -20.87 3.81
CA ASN A 61 5.58 -22.34 3.70
C ASN A 61 4.49 -22.94 2.80
N VAL A 62 3.62 -22.14 2.20
CA VAL A 62 2.55 -22.63 1.31
C VAL A 62 3.09 -22.70 -0.12
N ASP A 63 3.30 -23.92 -0.61
CA ASP A 63 3.72 -24.17 -2.00
C ASP A 63 2.47 -24.20 -2.91
N ILE A 64 2.11 -23.03 -3.46
CA ILE A 64 0.93 -22.82 -4.30
C ILE A 64 1.16 -23.32 -5.76
N GLY A 65 2.39 -23.66 -6.12
CA GLY A 65 2.80 -23.97 -7.49
C GLY A 65 2.88 -22.72 -8.37
N ASP A 66 3.99 -22.58 -9.09
CA ASP A 66 4.28 -21.39 -9.91
C ASP A 66 3.19 -21.14 -10.99
N ASP A 67 2.64 -22.19 -11.60
CA ASP A 67 1.70 -22.09 -12.73
C ASP A 67 0.37 -21.39 -12.39
N ASN A 68 -0.02 -21.37 -11.11
CA ASN A 68 -1.28 -20.76 -10.66
C ASN A 68 -1.15 -19.28 -10.26
N MET A 69 0.09 -18.75 -10.18
CA MET A 69 0.39 -17.40 -9.71
C MET A 69 0.81 -16.47 -10.87
N SER A 70 0.19 -16.59 -12.04
CA SER A 70 0.62 -15.92 -13.26
C SER A 70 0.79 -14.41 -13.10
N PHE A 71 -0.13 -13.73 -12.39
CA PHE A 71 -0.05 -12.28 -12.15
C PHE A 71 1.21 -11.89 -11.36
N ILE A 72 1.55 -12.67 -10.32
CA ILE A 72 2.70 -12.45 -9.45
C ILE A 72 4.00 -12.79 -10.19
N LEU A 73 4.01 -13.87 -10.96
CA LEU A 73 5.15 -14.24 -11.78
C LEU A 73 5.42 -13.20 -12.87
N ASN A 74 4.38 -12.71 -13.55
CA ASN A 74 4.49 -11.63 -14.52
C ASN A 74 5.04 -10.35 -13.88
N ALA A 75 4.61 -10.02 -12.66
CA ALA A 75 5.18 -8.92 -11.88
C ALA A 75 6.67 -9.14 -11.60
N LYS A 76 7.04 -10.33 -11.10
CA LYS A 76 8.43 -10.70 -10.78
C LYS A 76 9.33 -10.61 -12.01
N ASP A 77 8.89 -11.12 -13.14
CA ASP A 77 9.63 -11.10 -14.40
C ASP A 77 9.79 -9.68 -14.95
N ALA A 78 8.75 -8.86 -14.87
CA ALA A 78 8.77 -7.49 -15.37
C ALA A 78 9.59 -6.55 -14.47
N PHE A 79 9.42 -6.63 -13.15
CA PHE A 79 10.22 -5.85 -12.19
C PHE A 79 11.68 -6.32 -12.18
N GLY A 80 11.93 -7.60 -12.41
CA GLY A 80 13.25 -8.22 -12.32
C GLY A 80 13.77 -8.28 -10.88
N SER A 81 15.03 -8.69 -10.73
CA SER A 81 15.65 -8.79 -9.41
C SER A 81 15.75 -7.42 -8.73
N PRO A 82 15.34 -7.30 -7.46
CA PRO A 82 15.48 -6.05 -6.73
C PRO A 82 16.97 -5.72 -6.57
N PRO A 83 17.35 -4.42 -6.57
CA PRO A 83 18.70 -4.05 -6.20
C PRO A 83 18.97 -4.45 -4.75
N PHE A 84 20.18 -4.95 -4.46
CA PHE A 84 20.59 -5.36 -3.11
C PHE A 84 20.44 -4.24 -2.07
N MET A 85 20.47 -2.97 -2.48
CA MET A 85 20.29 -1.83 -1.59
C MET A 85 19.57 -0.68 -2.33
N HIS A 86 18.63 -0.01 -1.64
CA HIS A 86 17.89 1.14 -2.18
C HIS A 86 18.74 2.41 -2.06
N PHE A 87 19.15 2.98 -3.20
CA PHE A 87 19.97 4.20 -3.27
C PHE A 87 19.37 5.18 -4.29
N PRO A 88 18.50 6.10 -3.87
CA PRO A 88 18.09 7.23 -4.71
C PRO A 88 19.33 8.08 -5.07
N PRO A 89 19.52 8.51 -6.33
CA PRO A 89 18.60 8.47 -7.48
C PRO A 89 18.72 7.22 -8.37
N PHE A 90 19.60 6.27 -8.04
CA PHE A 90 19.94 5.14 -8.89
C PHE A 90 18.92 3.99 -8.84
N THR A 91 18.08 3.96 -7.80
CA THR A 91 16.99 2.99 -7.68
C THR A 91 15.66 3.54 -8.18
N LYS A 92 14.92 2.70 -8.89
CA LYS A 92 13.58 3.01 -9.40
C LYS A 92 12.64 3.31 -8.23
N LEU A 93 11.62 4.14 -8.50
CA LEU A 93 10.60 4.50 -7.52
C LEU A 93 9.86 3.26 -7.01
N LEU A 94 9.50 2.37 -7.95
CA LEU A 94 8.83 1.11 -7.67
C LEU A 94 9.76 -0.06 -7.96
N SER A 95 9.61 -1.12 -7.16
CA SER A 95 10.30 -2.39 -7.33
C SER A 95 9.35 -3.54 -7.04
N ILE A 96 9.81 -4.78 -7.22
CA ILE A 96 9.03 -5.96 -6.85
C ILE A 96 8.63 -5.96 -5.35
N HIS A 97 9.40 -5.30 -4.47
CA HIS A 97 9.03 -5.15 -3.07
C HIS A 97 7.77 -4.31 -2.88
N SER A 98 7.59 -3.25 -3.68
CA SER A 98 6.39 -2.41 -3.62
C SER A 98 5.13 -3.23 -3.97
N PHE A 99 5.25 -4.13 -4.95
CA PHE A 99 4.19 -5.06 -5.33
C PHE A 99 3.95 -6.13 -4.27
N LYS A 100 4.99 -6.78 -3.75
CA LYS A 100 4.85 -7.79 -2.68
C LYS A 100 4.19 -7.22 -1.41
N ASN A 101 4.52 -5.99 -1.06
CA ASN A 101 3.90 -5.29 0.05
C ASN A 101 2.39 -5.08 -0.14
N LEU A 102 1.87 -5.07 -1.38
CA LEU A 102 0.43 -5.05 -1.62
C LEU A 102 -0.23 -6.30 -1.02
N TYR A 103 0.30 -7.48 -1.34
CA TYR A 103 -0.19 -8.74 -0.79
C TYR A 103 0.05 -8.84 0.71
N GLY A 104 1.20 -8.38 1.20
CA GLY A 104 1.44 -8.28 2.64
C GLY A 104 0.36 -7.46 3.34
N LEU A 105 -0.02 -6.29 2.82
CA LEU A 105 -1.11 -5.52 3.42
C LEU A 105 -2.46 -6.25 3.34
N VAL A 106 -2.74 -6.98 2.25
CA VAL A 106 -3.97 -7.78 2.13
C VAL A 106 -4.03 -8.88 3.20
N GLU A 107 -2.91 -9.58 3.45
CA GLU A 107 -2.79 -10.59 4.51
C GLU A 107 -3.09 -9.99 5.89
N GLU A 108 -2.45 -8.87 6.22
CA GLU A 108 -2.60 -8.17 7.50
C GLU A 108 -4.05 -7.73 7.74
N VAL A 109 -4.69 -7.18 6.70
CA VAL A 109 -6.10 -6.77 6.77
C VAL A 109 -7.02 -8.00 6.87
N TYR A 110 -6.70 -9.10 6.18
CA TYR A 110 -7.46 -10.34 6.30
C TYR A 110 -7.40 -10.89 7.73
N VAL A 111 -6.21 -10.95 8.34
CA VAL A 111 -6.00 -11.36 9.74
C VAL A 111 -6.77 -10.45 10.70
N LEU A 112 -6.76 -9.13 10.46
CA LEU A 112 -7.56 -8.19 11.24
C LEU A 112 -9.06 -8.52 11.13
N ASN A 113 -9.58 -8.78 9.93
CA ASN A 113 -11.00 -9.07 9.73
C ASN A 113 -11.41 -10.45 10.27
N SER A 114 -10.54 -11.44 10.18
CA SER A 114 -10.80 -12.81 10.65
C SER A 114 -10.64 -12.97 12.17
N GLY A 115 -9.77 -12.16 12.78
CA GLY A 115 -9.40 -12.25 14.19
C GLY A 115 -8.48 -13.44 14.52
N HIS A 116 -7.87 -14.06 13.51
CA HIS A 116 -6.93 -15.17 13.68
C HIS A 116 -5.84 -15.18 12.59
N ARG A 117 -4.73 -15.88 12.87
CA ARG A 117 -3.66 -16.12 11.88
C ARG A 117 -4.23 -16.85 10.65
N LEU A 118 -3.69 -16.56 9.47
CA LEU A 118 -4.10 -17.21 8.22
C LEU A 118 -3.86 -18.72 8.28
N THR A 119 -4.87 -19.48 7.86
CA THR A 119 -4.71 -20.90 7.51
C THR A 119 -4.04 -21.04 6.14
N ASP A 120 -3.46 -22.20 5.84
CA ASP A 120 -2.89 -22.47 4.50
C ASP A 120 -3.90 -22.19 3.37
N THR A 121 -5.18 -22.51 3.60
CA THR A 121 -6.26 -22.30 2.63
C THR A 121 -6.54 -20.83 2.40
N GLU A 122 -6.59 -20.02 3.46
CA GLU A 122 -6.81 -18.57 3.34
C GLU A 122 -5.62 -17.90 2.68
N TYR A 123 -4.41 -18.31 3.05
CA TYR A 123 -3.18 -17.86 2.41
C TYR A 123 -3.23 -18.15 0.90
N ALA A 124 -3.46 -19.41 0.50
CA ALA A 124 -3.59 -19.75 -0.92
C ALA A 124 -4.70 -18.95 -1.61
N SER A 125 -5.84 -18.76 -0.96
CA SER A 125 -6.97 -18.00 -1.51
C SER A 125 -6.60 -16.53 -1.79
N ILE A 126 -5.83 -15.88 -0.92
CA ILE A 126 -5.36 -14.51 -1.14
C ILE A 126 -4.53 -14.43 -2.44
N TYR A 127 -3.56 -15.31 -2.60
CA TYR A 127 -2.63 -15.29 -3.73
C TYR A 127 -3.23 -15.78 -5.06
N LEU A 128 -4.26 -16.62 -4.99
CA LEU A 128 -4.96 -17.16 -6.16
C LEU A 128 -6.23 -16.39 -6.54
N SER A 129 -6.72 -15.52 -5.66
CA SER A 129 -7.83 -14.61 -5.97
C SER A 129 -7.40 -13.48 -6.91
N ASP A 130 -8.38 -12.80 -7.48
CA ASP A 130 -8.16 -11.65 -8.37
C ASP A 130 -7.89 -10.34 -7.60
N ILE A 131 -7.71 -10.38 -6.27
CA ILE A 131 -7.56 -9.16 -5.45
C ILE A 131 -6.37 -8.30 -5.88
N GLY A 132 -5.26 -8.94 -6.31
CA GLY A 132 -4.09 -8.24 -6.81
C GLY A 132 -4.40 -7.47 -8.09
N GLU A 133 -5.09 -8.11 -9.03
CA GLU A 133 -5.56 -7.51 -10.27
C GLU A 133 -6.59 -6.41 -10.01
N GLN A 134 -7.55 -6.62 -9.10
CA GLN A 134 -8.55 -5.62 -8.72
C GLN A 134 -7.88 -4.37 -8.13
N LEU A 135 -6.92 -4.54 -7.22
CA LEU A 135 -6.17 -3.41 -6.64
C LEU A 135 -5.30 -2.71 -7.69
N SER A 136 -4.74 -3.43 -8.65
CA SER A 136 -3.82 -2.89 -9.65
C SER A 136 -4.53 -2.20 -10.82
N PHE A 137 -5.65 -2.76 -11.28
CA PHE A 137 -6.37 -2.26 -12.45
C PHE A 137 -7.58 -1.42 -12.08
N ASN A 138 -8.19 -1.67 -10.92
CA ASN A 138 -9.37 -1.00 -10.43
C ASN A 138 -9.13 -0.18 -9.15
N VAL A 139 -7.88 0.21 -8.82
CA VAL A 139 -7.42 1.01 -7.65
C VAL A 139 -8.51 1.60 -6.73
N GLU A 140 -9.37 2.54 -7.16
CA GLU A 140 -10.39 3.18 -6.29
C GLU A 140 -11.69 2.37 -6.09
N ASN A 141 -11.90 1.39 -6.95
CA ASN A 141 -13.11 0.59 -7.11
C ASN A 141 -12.80 -0.92 -7.03
N PHE A 142 -11.69 -1.31 -6.41
CA PHE A 142 -11.28 -2.71 -6.27
C PHE A 142 -12.35 -3.57 -5.57
N ASP A 143 -13.16 -2.94 -4.72
CA ASP A 143 -14.27 -3.52 -3.95
C ASP A 143 -15.58 -3.68 -4.73
N LYS A 144 -15.62 -3.24 -6.00
CA LYS A 144 -16.83 -3.26 -6.82
C LYS A 144 -16.92 -4.47 -7.75
N ASN A 145 -15.99 -5.42 -7.67
CA ASN A 145 -15.92 -6.60 -8.53
C ASN A 145 -16.06 -6.24 -10.02
N LEU A 146 -15.32 -5.21 -10.44
CA LEU A 146 -15.36 -4.75 -11.82
C LEU A 146 -14.63 -5.76 -12.72
N PRO A 147 -15.06 -5.93 -13.98
CA PRO A 147 -14.34 -6.76 -14.94
C PRO A 147 -12.89 -6.30 -15.08
N ILE A 148 -11.95 -7.24 -14.95
CA ILE A 148 -10.54 -7.00 -15.25
C ILE A 148 -10.39 -6.91 -16.76
N SER A 149 -9.92 -5.76 -17.24
CA SER A 149 -9.65 -5.59 -18.67
C SER A 149 -8.55 -6.56 -19.11
N VAL A 150 -8.63 -7.08 -20.34
CA VAL A 150 -7.53 -7.87 -20.91
C VAL A 150 -6.32 -6.94 -21.09
N VAL A 151 -5.34 -7.08 -20.19
CA VAL A 151 -4.12 -6.28 -20.16
C VAL A 151 -2.94 -7.22 -20.33
N ASP A 152 -1.97 -6.84 -21.17
CA ASP A 152 -0.65 -7.49 -21.15
C ASP A 152 0.06 -7.11 -19.85
N GLU A 153 -0.06 -7.99 -18.86
CA GLU A 153 0.45 -7.81 -17.49
C GLU A 153 1.96 -7.51 -17.47
N ILE A 154 2.76 -8.22 -18.28
CA ILE A 154 4.20 -8.00 -18.35
C ILE A 154 4.48 -6.58 -18.83
N SER A 155 3.79 -6.13 -19.89
CA SER A 155 3.93 -4.75 -20.37
C SER A 155 3.44 -3.73 -19.36
N PHE A 156 2.35 -4.00 -18.64
CA PHE A 156 1.87 -3.15 -17.55
C PHE A 156 2.92 -2.98 -16.46
N PHE A 157 3.46 -4.07 -15.92
CA PHE A 157 4.47 -4.02 -14.87
C PHE A 157 5.79 -3.41 -15.34
N LYS A 158 6.18 -3.60 -16.61
CA LYS A 158 7.35 -2.91 -17.20
C LYS A 158 7.16 -1.39 -17.26
N LYS A 159 5.95 -0.91 -17.55
CA LYS A 159 5.62 0.52 -17.47
C LYS A 159 5.65 1.00 -16.03
N LEU A 160 5.03 0.25 -15.12
CA LEU A 160 4.97 0.59 -13.70
C LEU A 160 6.35 0.70 -13.06
N LYS A 161 7.27 -0.22 -13.37
CA LYS A 161 8.68 -0.18 -12.96
C LYS A 161 9.39 1.11 -13.36
N ASN A 162 9.02 1.70 -14.49
CA ASN A 162 9.65 2.89 -15.05
C ASN A 162 8.92 4.19 -14.70
N ILE A 163 7.83 4.12 -13.94
CA ILE A 163 7.05 5.29 -13.58
C ILE A 163 7.85 6.20 -12.64
N SER A 164 7.58 7.50 -12.73
CA SER A 164 8.22 8.53 -11.91
C SER A 164 7.23 9.62 -11.53
N PHE A 165 7.55 10.43 -10.53
CA PHE A 165 6.75 11.62 -10.23
C PHE A 165 6.77 12.59 -11.41
N ARG A 166 5.61 13.18 -11.71
CA ARG A 166 5.44 14.19 -12.76
C ARG A 166 6.34 15.40 -12.52
N ASP A 167 6.39 15.85 -11.27
CA ASP A 167 7.11 17.05 -10.88
C ASP A 167 7.51 17.02 -9.39
N LYS A 168 8.20 18.08 -8.94
CA LYS A 168 8.60 18.24 -7.54
C LYS A 168 7.39 18.39 -6.60
N ARG A 169 6.24 18.84 -7.10
CA ARG A 169 5.03 19.03 -6.29
C ARG A 169 4.43 17.67 -5.92
N ALA A 170 4.27 16.77 -6.87
CA ALA A 170 3.81 15.40 -6.60
C ALA A 170 4.76 14.66 -5.63
N LYS A 171 6.07 14.84 -5.79
CA LYS A 171 7.06 14.31 -4.84
C LYS A 171 6.94 14.93 -3.44
N LYS A 172 6.62 16.23 -3.36
CA LYS A 172 6.43 16.94 -2.08
C LYS A 172 5.19 16.41 -1.34
N VAL A 173 4.08 16.17 -2.05
CA VAL A 173 2.86 15.55 -1.49
C VAL A 173 3.19 14.18 -0.89
N ALA A 174 3.79 13.28 -1.67
CA ALA A 174 4.12 11.93 -1.19
C ALA A 174 5.06 11.95 0.03
N LYS A 175 6.03 12.87 0.03
CA LYS A 175 6.96 13.05 1.15
C LYS A 175 6.24 13.60 2.39
N LEU A 176 5.35 14.59 2.24
CA LEU A 176 4.61 15.17 3.36
C LEU A 176 3.79 14.09 4.07
N ILE A 177 3.02 13.30 3.31
CA ILE A 177 2.18 12.24 3.87
C ILE A 177 3.05 11.19 4.58
N TYR A 178 4.13 10.73 3.96
CA TYR A 178 5.04 9.77 4.60
C TYR A 178 5.69 10.34 5.86
N SER A 179 6.12 11.60 5.83
CA SER A 179 6.69 12.27 7.00
C SER A 179 5.67 12.41 8.13
N TYR A 180 4.39 12.64 7.81
CA TYR A 180 3.30 12.62 8.79
C TYR A 180 3.22 11.26 9.50
N PHE A 181 3.21 10.15 8.75
CA PHE A 181 3.27 8.80 9.32
C PHE A 181 4.50 8.56 10.19
N CYS A 182 5.67 9.10 9.82
CA CYS A 182 6.87 9.01 10.65
C CYS A 182 6.78 9.80 11.96
N VAL A 183 6.05 10.92 11.98
CA VAL A 183 5.79 11.67 13.23
C VAL A 183 4.85 10.88 14.12
N VAL A 184 3.77 10.32 13.55
CA VAL A 184 2.82 9.45 14.26
C VAL A 184 3.51 8.21 14.84
N ASP A 185 4.41 7.55 14.10
CA ASP A 185 5.29 6.45 14.60
C ASP A 185 6.24 6.90 15.72
N GLY A 186 6.66 8.17 15.71
CA GLY A 186 7.59 8.71 16.69
C GLY A 186 6.95 9.10 18.02
N GLU A 187 5.63 9.32 18.05
CA GLU A 187 4.90 9.62 19.28
C GLU A 187 4.67 8.31 20.05
N ASP A 188 5.49 8.09 21.09
CA ASP A 188 5.58 6.83 21.85
C ASP A 188 4.21 6.28 22.33
N ASP A 189 3.21 7.14 22.52
CA ASP A 189 1.88 6.79 23.02
C ASP A 189 0.92 6.26 21.95
N ILE A 190 1.24 6.40 20.65
CA ILE A 190 0.34 5.99 19.56
C ILE A 190 0.49 4.49 19.20
N GLY A 191 1.67 3.89 19.39
CA GLY A 191 1.87 2.44 19.17
C GLY A 191 1.81 1.95 17.72
N ILE A 192 1.88 2.85 16.72
CA ILE A 192 2.05 2.47 15.31
C ILE A 192 3.52 2.18 15.04
N SER A 193 3.82 1.03 14.45
CA SER A 193 5.17 0.58 14.17
C SER A 193 5.71 1.19 12.88
N ARG A 194 7.00 1.48 12.90
CA ARG A 194 7.75 1.93 11.72
C ARG A 194 7.59 1.02 10.50
N ASP A 195 7.46 -0.28 10.71
CA ASP A 195 7.31 -1.25 9.63
C ASP A 195 5.94 -1.12 8.98
N PHE A 196 4.88 -0.85 9.75
CA PHE A 196 3.56 -0.51 9.21
C PHE A 196 3.58 0.79 8.41
N SER A 197 4.20 1.86 8.92
CA SER A 197 4.33 3.13 8.18
C SER A 197 5.07 2.96 6.84
N ARG A 198 6.09 2.08 6.81
CA ARG A 198 6.80 1.72 5.57
C ARG A 198 5.93 0.88 4.63
N LEU A 199 5.17 -0.08 5.16
CA LEU A 199 4.23 -0.89 4.41
C LEU A 199 3.23 0.01 3.67
N VAL A 200 2.55 0.91 4.40
CA VAL A 200 1.61 1.90 3.85
C VAL A 200 2.27 2.75 2.76
N TYR A 201 3.50 3.23 2.97
CA TYR A 201 4.23 4.00 1.97
C TYR A 201 4.50 3.22 0.67
N PHE A 202 4.94 1.96 0.77
CA PHE A 202 5.25 1.16 -0.40
C PHE A 202 3.99 0.79 -1.17
N VAL A 203 2.91 0.43 -0.48
CA VAL A 203 1.64 0.08 -1.11
C VAL A 203 1.00 1.31 -1.75
N SER A 204 0.93 2.44 -1.04
CA SER A 204 0.39 3.69 -1.61
C SER A 204 1.20 4.15 -2.82
N SER A 205 2.53 4.03 -2.81
CA SER A 205 3.38 4.34 -3.97
C SER A 205 3.08 3.43 -5.17
N TYR A 206 2.90 2.12 -4.92
CA TYR A 206 2.51 1.16 -5.96
C TYR A 206 1.15 1.53 -6.57
N LEU A 207 0.14 1.77 -5.73
CA LEU A 207 -1.22 2.13 -6.15
C LEU A 207 -1.29 3.50 -6.84
N SER A 208 -0.45 4.45 -6.44
CA SER A 208 -0.29 5.74 -7.14
C SER A 208 0.22 5.53 -8.56
N GLY A 209 1.18 4.61 -8.73
CA GLY A 209 1.67 4.22 -10.06
C GLY A 209 0.59 3.57 -10.91
N CYS A 210 -0.19 2.67 -10.31
CA CYS A 210 -1.32 2.02 -10.96
C CYS A 210 -2.40 3.03 -11.39
N SER A 211 -2.75 3.99 -10.52
CA SER A 211 -3.68 5.10 -10.83
C SER A 211 -3.21 5.92 -12.03
N ALA A 212 -1.92 6.26 -12.09
CA ALA A 212 -1.37 7.02 -13.21
C ALA A 212 -1.51 6.24 -14.53
N LEU A 213 -1.13 4.96 -14.55
CA LEU A 213 -1.21 4.11 -15.74
C LEU A 213 -2.67 3.88 -16.18
N ARG A 214 -3.59 3.66 -15.24
CA ARG A 214 -5.03 3.54 -15.50
C ARG A 214 -5.57 4.77 -16.22
N ASN A 215 -5.09 5.95 -15.82
CA ASN A 215 -5.41 7.24 -16.44
C ASN A 215 -4.53 7.56 -17.67
N ARG A 216 -3.83 6.56 -18.23
CA ARG A 216 -2.96 6.65 -19.42
C ARG A 216 -1.82 7.66 -19.29
N ARG A 217 -1.22 7.75 -18.10
CA ARG A 217 -0.08 8.63 -17.80
C ARG A 217 1.13 7.81 -17.38
N ASP A 218 2.30 8.19 -17.88
CA ASP A 218 3.58 7.57 -17.51
C ASP A 218 4.26 8.25 -16.30
N ASN A 219 3.56 9.20 -15.66
CA ASN A 219 4.05 9.93 -14.49
C ASN A 219 2.96 10.13 -13.44
N ILE A 220 3.35 10.01 -12.18
CA ILE A 220 2.51 10.15 -10.99
C ILE A 220 2.29 11.65 -10.69
N SER A 221 1.03 12.08 -10.72
CA SER A 221 0.59 13.43 -10.31
C SER A 221 0.30 13.53 -8.81
N CYS A 222 -0.09 14.72 -8.32
CA CYS A 222 -0.52 14.87 -6.93
C CYS A 222 -1.79 14.05 -6.66
N GLU A 223 -2.74 14.06 -7.61
CA GLU A 223 -4.00 13.32 -7.51
C GLU A 223 -3.76 11.80 -7.45
N ASP A 224 -2.79 11.29 -8.21
CA ASP A 224 -2.44 9.87 -8.15
C ASP A 224 -1.88 9.47 -6.78
N VAL A 225 -1.08 10.34 -6.16
CA VAL A 225 -0.58 10.12 -4.79
C VAL A 225 -1.74 10.05 -3.82
N VAL A 226 -2.67 11.00 -3.89
CA VAL A 226 -3.86 11.04 -3.04
C VAL A 226 -4.70 9.78 -3.23
N THR A 227 -5.02 9.42 -4.47
CA THR A 227 -5.74 8.20 -4.82
C THR A 227 -5.06 6.95 -4.25
N GLY A 228 -3.72 6.85 -4.35
CA GLY A 228 -2.97 5.73 -3.79
C GLY A 228 -3.14 5.58 -2.28
N TYR A 229 -3.04 6.67 -1.52
CA TYR A 229 -3.23 6.64 -0.06
C TYR A 229 -4.69 6.40 0.33
N LEU A 230 -5.66 7.07 -0.30
CA LEU A 230 -7.08 6.84 -0.03
C LEU A 230 -7.47 5.38 -0.31
N THR A 231 -6.89 4.77 -1.34
CA THR A 231 -7.11 3.35 -1.64
C THR A 231 -6.55 2.44 -0.54
N VAL A 232 -5.37 2.75 0.00
CA VAL A 232 -4.81 2.00 1.15
C VAL A 232 -5.74 2.10 2.36
N PHE A 233 -6.21 3.30 2.70
CA PHE A 233 -7.15 3.47 3.82
C PHE A 233 -8.49 2.78 3.58
N LYS A 234 -8.97 2.78 2.34
CA LYS A 234 -10.16 2.04 1.95
C LYS A 234 -9.95 0.53 2.11
N LEU A 235 -8.80 -0.01 1.69
CA LEU A 235 -8.43 -1.41 1.86
C LEU A 235 -8.40 -1.79 3.34
N ILE A 236 -7.73 -1.00 4.18
CA ILE A 236 -7.64 -1.21 5.64
C ILE A 236 -9.03 -1.26 6.29
N ASN A 237 -9.96 -0.43 5.83
CA ASN A 237 -11.32 -0.36 6.37
C ASN A 237 -12.32 -1.31 5.68
N CYS A 238 -11.86 -2.12 4.73
CA CYS A 238 -12.69 -3.08 4.01
C CYS A 238 -12.65 -4.45 4.70
N ASP A 239 -13.75 -5.20 4.67
CA ASP A 239 -13.72 -6.63 4.98
C ASP A 239 -13.27 -7.41 3.74
N VAL A 240 -11.95 -7.59 3.60
CA VAL A 240 -11.33 -8.18 2.40
C VAL A 240 -11.73 -9.64 2.19
N ARG A 241 -12.23 -10.33 3.23
CA ARG A 241 -12.72 -11.71 3.12
C ARG A 241 -13.91 -11.82 2.18
N SER A 242 -14.70 -10.75 2.05
CA SER A 242 -15.81 -10.70 1.10
C SER A 242 -15.36 -10.62 -0.37
N LEU A 243 -14.10 -10.24 -0.60
CA LEU A 243 -13.49 -10.10 -1.92
C LEU A 243 -12.63 -11.32 -2.30
N ILE A 244 -12.31 -12.18 -1.33
CA ILE A 244 -11.37 -13.29 -1.50
C ILE A 244 -12.13 -14.60 -1.23
N PRO A 245 -12.64 -15.28 -2.28
CA PRO A 245 -13.35 -16.54 -2.11
C PRO A 245 -12.39 -17.63 -1.62
N LEU A 246 -12.81 -18.39 -0.61
CA LEU A 246 -12.04 -19.53 -0.12
C LEU A 246 -11.93 -20.62 -1.18
N MET A 247 -10.71 -21.03 -1.46
CA MET A 247 -10.40 -22.10 -2.41
C MET A 247 -10.03 -23.38 -1.67
N ASP A 248 -10.98 -24.29 -1.45
CA ASP A 248 -10.71 -25.53 -0.69
C ASP A 248 -9.83 -26.55 -1.44
N ASP A 249 -9.70 -26.43 -2.76
CA ASP A 249 -9.09 -27.42 -3.66
C ASP A 249 -7.75 -26.97 -4.29
N TRP A 250 -7.05 -26.01 -3.69
CA TRP A 250 -5.84 -25.39 -4.26
C TRP A 250 -4.61 -26.32 -4.37
N LYS A 251 -4.61 -27.48 -3.69
CA LYS A 251 -3.50 -28.46 -3.68
C LYS A 251 -3.55 -29.51 -4.80
N LYS A 252 -4.52 -29.42 -5.72
CA LYS A 252 -4.73 -30.38 -6.82
C LYS A 252 -4.03 -29.92 -8.10
#